data_AF-A0A0F2NL14-F1
#
_entry.id   AF-A0A0F2NL14-F1
#
_cell.length_a   1.000
_cell.length_b   1.000
_cell.length_c   1.000
_cell.angle_alpha   90.00
_cell.angle_beta   90.00
_cell.angle_gamma   90.00
#
_symmetry.space_group_name_H-M   'P 1'
#
loop_
_entity.id
_entity.type
_entity.pdbx_description
1 polymer ?
#
loop_
_entity_poly.entity_id
_entity_poly.type
_entity_poly.pdbx_seq_one_letter_code
_entity_poly.pdbx_strand_id
1 'polypeptide(L)'
;MEEQDMTFVDEAMKIVKDLRPDFALDRGLLDCGCGFVEESIFSFSKDSCLWIVLLCKTGNFACKPVTAQWIETFSNLILQSSRVFVEFDINHKITGWAVEQDKICCLEDFPHKKMIRAV
;
A
#
# COMPACT_ATOMS: atom_id res chain seq x y z
N MET A 1 12.17 -14.79 17.24
CA MET A 1 11.11 -13.83 16.82
C MET A 1 10.97 -13.77 15.30
N GLU A 2 11.66 -14.62 14.53
CA GLU A 2 11.70 -14.60 13.06
C GLU A 2 10.76 -15.64 12.40
N GLU A 3 10.39 -16.71 13.10
CA GLU A 3 9.55 -17.79 12.53
C GLU A 3 8.12 -17.34 12.19
N GLN A 4 7.53 -16.42 12.96
CA GLN A 4 6.21 -15.88 12.66
C GLN A 4 6.20 -14.93 11.47
N ASP A 5 7.33 -14.30 11.16
CA ASP A 5 7.43 -13.34 10.06
C ASP A 5 7.57 -14.03 8.70
N MET A 6 8.22 -15.20 8.65
CA MET A 6 8.36 -15.99 7.42
C MET A 6 7.03 -16.63 6.98
N THR A 7 6.18 -17.01 7.94
CA THR A 7 4.96 -17.79 7.65
C THR A 7 3.85 -16.99 6.98
N PHE A 8 3.68 -15.71 7.32
CA PHE A 8 2.62 -14.91 6.71
C PHE A 8 2.96 -14.44 5.29
N VAL A 9 4.26 -14.28 4.97
CA VAL A 9 4.70 -13.90 3.62
C VAL A 9 4.44 -15.05 2.65
N ASP A 10 4.68 -16.30 3.08
CA ASP A 10 4.32 -17.49 2.31
C ASP A 10 2.79 -17.61 2.11
N GLU A 11 2.00 -17.30 3.15
CA GLU A 11 0.54 -17.23 3.05
C GLU A 11 0.10 -16.16 2.03
N ALA A 12 0.65 -14.96 2.13
CA ALA A 12 0.39 -13.87 1.19
C ALA A 12 0.74 -14.28 -0.24
N MET A 13 1.89 -14.92 -0.43
CA MET A 13 2.32 -15.38 -1.75
C MET A 13 1.38 -16.42 -2.33
N LYS A 14 0.88 -17.35 -1.51
CA LYS A 14 -0.12 -18.32 -1.95
C LYS A 14 -1.40 -17.61 -2.40
N ILE A 15 -1.89 -16.65 -1.63
CA ILE A 15 -3.08 -15.85 -1.96
C ILE A 15 -2.89 -15.09 -3.28
N VAL A 16 -1.72 -14.46 -3.48
CA VAL A 16 -1.41 -13.76 -4.75
C VAL A 16 -1.45 -14.73 -5.93
N LYS A 17 -0.83 -15.90 -5.81
CA LYS A 17 -0.85 -16.91 -6.88
C LYS A 17 -2.25 -17.41 -7.20
N ASP A 18 -3.09 -17.58 -6.18
CA ASP A 18 -4.46 -18.06 -6.35
C ASP A 18 -5.35 -17.00 -7.03
N LEU A 19 -5.17 -15.71 -6.69
CA LEU A 19 -5.97 -14.59 -7.24
C LEU A 19 -5.42 -14.02 -8.56
N ARG A 20 -4.11 -14.15 -8.79
CA ARG A 20 -3.38 -13.62 -9.94
C ARG A 20 -2.36 -14.66 -10.43
N PRO A 21 -2.81 -15.76 -11.04
CA PRO A 21 -1.93 -16.82 -11.54
C PRO A 21 -0.94 -16.32 -12.60
N ASP A 22 -1.31 -15.28 -13.36
CA ASP A 22 -0.46 -14.67 -14.39
C ASP A 22 0.54 -13.65 -13.83
N PHE A 23 0.47 -13.33 -12.53
CA PHE A 23 1.41 -12.41 -11.90
C PHE A 23 2.75 -13.12 -11.70
N ALA A 24 3.71 -12.79 -12.57
CA ALA A 24 5.06 -13.32 -12.54
C ALA A 24 5.81 -12.79 -11.31
N LEU A 25 5.63 -13.47 -10.18
CA LEU A 25 6.37 -13.22 -8.96
C LEU A 25 7.84 -13.57 -9.17
N ASP A 26 8.69 -12.55 -9.31
CA ASP A 26 10.13 -12.75 -9.32
C ASP A 26 10.61 -13.03 -7.90
N ARG A 27 10.65 -14.32 -7.54
CA ARG A 27 11.23 -14.80 -6.27
C ARG A 27 12.74 -14.54 -6.16
N GLY A 28 13.40 -14.15 -7.26
CA GLY A 28 14.85 -14.02 -7.35
C GLY A 28 15.41 -12.72 -6.77
N LEU A 29 14.57 -11.71 -6.53
CA LEU A 29 14.98 -10.42 -6.00
C LEU A 29 14.62 -10.34 -4.51
N LEU A 30 15.53 -10.83 -3.66
CA LEU A 30 15.57 -10.55 -2.22
C LEU A 30 15.99 -9.08 -1.96
N ASP A 31 15.33 -8.15 -2.63
CA ASP A 31 15.64 -6.73 -2.56
C ASP A 31 14.56 -6.02 -1.74
N CYS A 32 14.99 -5.26 -0.75
CA CYS A 32 14.12 -4.24 -0.18
C CYS A 32 13.76 -3.22 -1.27
N GLY A 33 12.60 -2.60 -1.12
CA GLY A 33 12.12 -1.73 -2.18
C GLY A 33 10.99 -0.83 -1.76
N CYS A 34 10.53 -0.08 -2.75
CA CYS A 34 9.38 0.78 -2.63
C CYS A 34 8.65 0.89 -3.96
N GLY A 35 7.38 1.28 -3.92
CA GLY A 35 6.60 1.40 -5.14
C GLY A 35 5.18 1.89 -4.91
N PHE A 36 4.56 2.31 -6.01
CA PHE A 36 3.14 2.58 -6.03
C PHE A 36 2.35 1.28 -6.14
N VAL A 37 1.26 1.21 -5.40
CA VAL A 37 0.35 0.08 -5.40
C VAL A 37 -0.53 0.14 -6.64
N GLU A 38 -0.54 -0.95 -7.39
CA GLU A 38 -1.47 -1.22 -8.48
C GLU A 38 -2.77 -1.84 -7.97
N GLU A 39 -2.65 -2.78 -7.02
CA GLU A 39 -3.78 -3.52 -6.47
C GLU A 39 -3.59 -3.74 -4.96
N SER A 40 -4.66 -3.53 -4.19
CA SER A 40 -4.74 -3.89 -2.77
C SER A 40 -5.67 -5.07 -2.56
N ILE A 41 -5.18 -6.09 -1.87
CA ILE A 41 -5.89 -7.32 -1.55
C ILE A 41 -5.96 -7.43 -0.02
N PHE A 42 -7.17 -7.60 0.50
CA PHE A 42 -7.39 -7.93 1.90
C PHE A 42 -7.75 -9.40 2.00
N SER A 43 -6.92 -10.17 2.71
CA SER A 43 -7.16 -11.58 2.98
C SER A 43 -7.52 -11.80 4.44
N PHE A 44 -8.46 -12.71 4.67
CA PHE A 44 -8.90 -13.13 5.99
C PHE A 44 -8.80 -14.65 6.06
N SER A 45 -7.97 -15.14 6.98
CA SER A 45 -7.89 -16.54 7.32
C SER A 45 -8.40 -16.75 8.75
N LYS A 46 -8.40 -18.01 9.21
CA LYS A 46 -8.79 -18.33 10.58
C LYS A 46 -7.88 -17.67 11.62
N ASP A 47 -6.62 -17.47 11.26
CA ASP A 47 -5.55 -17.11 12.20
C ASP A 47 -4.89 -15.75 11.86
N SER A 48 -5.16 -15.17 10.69
CA SER A 48 -4.52 -13.94 10.22
C SER A 48 -5.44 -13.07 9.36
N CYS A 49 -5.18 -11.76 9.37
CA CYS A 49 -5.71 -10.84 8.37
C CYS A 49 -4.52 -10.15 7.71
N LEU A 50 -4.46 -10.16 6.38
CA LEU A 50 -3.33 -9.65 5.62
C LEU A 50 -3.81 -8.54 4.68
N TRP A 51 -3.06 -7.44 4.67
CA TRP A 51 -3.08 -6.48 3.57
C TRP A 51 -1.92 -6.79 2.65
N ILE A 52 -2.24 -7.16 1.43
CA ILE A 52 -1.28 -7.53 0.39
C ILE A 52 -1.41 -6.49 -0.72
N VAL A 53 -0.28 -6.01 -1.24
CA VAL A 53 -0.24 -5.04 -2.32
C VAL A 53 0.60 -5.57 -3.48
N LEU A 54 0.09 -5.39 -4.70
CA LEU A 54 0.85 -5.62 -5.92
C LEU A 54 1.38 -4.28 -6.41
N LEU A 55 2.66 -4.22 -6.77
CA LEU A 55 3.33 -2.98 -7.12
C LEU A 55 3.37 -2.77 -8.63
N CYS A 56 3.09 -1.54 -9.05
CA CYS A 56 3.10 -1.16 -10.46
C CYS A 56 4.44 -1.51 -11.12
N LYS A 57 4.38 -2.14 -12.30
CA LYS A 57 5.52 -2.30 -13.24
C LYS A 57 6.76 -3.01 -12.69
N THR A 58 6.66 -3.68 -11.54
CA THR A 58 7.80 -4.40 -10.94
C THR A 58 7.56 -5.90 -10.81
N GLY A 59 6.31 -6.37 -10.95
CA GLY A 59 5.99 -7.79 -10.69
C GLY A 59 6.21 -8.18 -9.21
N ASN A 60 6.42 -7.20 -8.34
CA ASN A 60 6.65 -7.38 -6.92
C ASN A 60 5.38 -7.19 -6.12
N PHE A 61 5.35 -7.81 -4.94
CA PHE A 61 4.32 -7.61 -3.95
C PHE A 61 4.94 -7.19 -2.62
N ALA A 62 4.13 -6.61 -1.75
CA ALA A 62 4.47 -6.44 -0.35
C ALA A 62 3.24 -6.80 0.50
N CYS A 63 3.45 -7.15 1.76
CA CYS A 63 2.35 -7.52 2.63
C CYS A 63 2.55 -7.08 4.08
N LYS A 64 1.44 -6.95 4.79
CA LYS A 64 1.38 -6.55 6.19
C LYS A 64 0.29 -7.33 6.92
N PRO A 65 0.60 -7.94 8.07
CA PRO A 65 -0.42 -8.37 9.01
C PRO A 65 -1.20 -7.16 9.53
N VAL A 66 -2.51 -7.20 9.39
CA VAL A 66 -3.43 -6.14 9.82
C VAL A 66 -4.43 -6.71 10.82
N THR A 67 -5.00 -5.86 11.65
CA THR A 67 -6.09 -6.23 12.58
C THR A 67 -7.42 -5.74 12.02
N ALA A 68 -8.54 -6.26 12.53
CA ALA A 68 -9.87 -5.73 12.19
C ALA A 68 -9.95 -4.21 12.46
N GLN A 69 -9.41 -3.74 13.59
CA GLN A 69 -9.35 -2.31 13.91
C GLN A 69 -8.52 -1.52 12.89
N TRP A 70 -7.39 -2.07 12.42
CA TRP A 70 -6.58 -1.42 11.38
C TRP A 70 -7.38 -1.27 10.09
N ILE A 71 -8.12 -2.31 9.70
CA ILE A 71 -8.98 -2.29 8.50
C ILE A 71 -10.08 -1.24 8.66
N GLU A 72 -10.77 -1.21 9.80
CA GLU A 72 -11.80 -0.19 10.07
C GLU A 72 -11.23 1.23 10.02
N THR A 73 -10.00 1.41 10.49
CA THR A 73 -9.36 2.74 10.54
C THR A 73 -8.85 3.21 9.19
N PHE A 74 -8.21 2.32 8.40
CA PHE A 74 -7.40 2.73 7.25
C PHE A 74 -7.90 2.20 5.89
N SER A 75 -8.80 1.22 5.84
CA SER A 75 -9.25 0.65 4.55
C SER A 75 -9.89 1.68 3.65
N ASN A 76 -10.81 2.50 4.18
CA ASN A 76 -11.42 3.59 3.42
C ASN A 76 -10.38 4.60 2.92
N LEU A 77 -9.39 4.92 3.74
CA LEU A 77 -8.31 5.82 3.35
C LEU A 77 -7.54 5.23 2.15
N ILE A 78 -7.15 3.97 2.23
CA ILE A 78 -6.39 3.28 1.17
C ILE A 78 -7.23 3.15 -0.11
N LEU A 79 -8.49 2.74 0.00
CA LEU A 79 -9.38 2.50 -1.14
C LEU A 79 -9.82 3.78 -1.86
N GLN A 80 -9.90 4.91 -1.15
CA GLN A 80 -10.32 6.19 -1.72
C GLN A 80 -9.15 7.07 -2.19
N SER A 81 -7.91 6.69 -1.87
CA SER A 81 -6.74 7.46 -2.27
C SER A 81 -6.43 7.28 -3.75
N SER A 82 -6.03 8.36 -4.41
CA SER A 82 -5.68 8.33 -5.84
C SER A 82 -4.46 7.45 -6.09
N ARG A 83 -3.52 7.44 -5.15
CA ARG A 83 -2.32 6.59 -5.16
C ARG A 83 -1.95 6.16 -3.75
N VAL A 84 -1.45 4.93 -3.65
CA VAL A 84 -0.86 4.40 -2.42
C VAL A 84 0.59 4.05 -2.71
N PHE A 85 1.50 4.45 -1.82
CA PHE A 85 2.92 4.16 -1.89
C PHE A 85 3.31 3.30 -0.70
N VAL A 86 4.17 2.30 -0.92
CA VAL A 86 4.67 1.43 0.15
C VAL A 86 6.18 1.29 0.08
N GLU A 87 6.78 1.04 1.23
CA GLU A 87 8.16 0.60 1.44
C GLU A 87 8.14 -0.77 2.09
N PHE A 88 9.05 -1.66 1.68
CA PHE A 88 9.11 -3.02 2.19
C PHE A 88 10.55 -3.51 2.36
N ASP A 89 10.73 -4.42 3.31
CA ASP A 89 12.03 -5.05 3.56
C ASP A 89 12.30 -6.24 2.62
N ILE A 90 13.44 -6.90 2.81
CA ILE A 90 13.85 -8.08 2.02
C ILE A 90 12.90 -9.27 2.12
N ASN A 91 11.99 -9.29 3.10
CA ASN A 91 10.97 -10.32 3.27
C ASN A 91 9.62 -9.87 2.69
N HIS A 92 9.60 -8.79 1.88
CA HIS A 92 8.38 -8.19 1.35
C HIS A 92 7.40 -7.72 2.43
N LYS A 93 7.88 -7.49 3.66
CA LYS A 93 7.05 -6.96 4.75
C LYS A 93 6.98 -5.44 4.61
N ILE A 94 5.76 -4.89 4.58
CA ILE A 94 5.56 -3.45 4.51
C ILE A 94 6.06 -2.80 5.81
N THR A 95 7.10 -1.98 5.68
CA THR A 95 7.73 -1.22 6.77
C THR A 95 7.20 0.22 6.83
N GLY A 96 6.78 0.77 5.68
CA GLY A 96 6.22 2.12 5.56
C GLY A 96 5.16 2.20 4.47
N TRP A 97 4.20 3.11 4.61
CA TRP A 97 3.22 3.39 3.57
C TRP A 97 2.70 4.82 3.68
N ALA A 98 2.28 5.36 2.54
CA ALA A 98 1.70 6.69 2.42
C ALA A 98 0.59 6.67 1.37
N VAL A 99 -0.34 7.62 1.49
CA VAL A 99 -1.43 7.79 0.54
C VAL A 99 -1.46 9.20 -0.01
N GLU A 100 -1.72 9.33 -1.29
CA GLU A 100 -1.97 10.62 -1.93
C GLU A 100 -3.47 10.95 -1.84
N GLN A 101 -3.77 12.18 -1.40
CA GLN A 101 -5.12 12.71 -1.34
C GLN A 101 -5.22 13.95 -2.22
N ASP A 102 -5.92 13.81 -3.34
CA ASP A 102 -6.21 14.93 -4.22
C ASP A 102 -7.12 15.92 -3.48
N LYS A 103 -6.61 17.13 -3.25
CA LYS A 103 -7.41 18.22 -2.70
C LYS A 103 -7.84 19.12 -3.85
N ILE A 104 -9.15 19.27 -4.02
CA ILE A 104 -9.70 20.30 -4.89
C ILE A 104 -9.41 21.65 -4.22
N CYS A 105 -8.35 22.34 -4.66
CA CYS A 105 -8.10 23.71 -4.27
C CYS A 105 -9.07 24.62 -5.02
N CYS A 106 -10.12 25.08 -4.35
CA CYS A 106 -10.97 26.18 -4.84
C CYS A 106 -10.12 27.46 -4.89
N LEU A 107 -9.42 27.68 -6.00
CA LEU A 107 -8.64 28.91 -6.23
C LEU A 107 -9.51 30.18 -6.23
N GLU A 108 -10.83 30.02 -6.34
CA GLU A 108 -11.81 31.11 -6.34
C GLU A 108 -12.04 31.74 -4.95
N ASP A 109 -11.70 31.03 -3.85
CA ASP A 109 -11.90 31.52 -2.48
C ASP A 109 -10.69 32.23 -1.88
N PHE A 110 -9.60 32.38 -2.64
CA PHE A 110 -8.48 33.21 -2.21
C PHE A 110 -8.78 34.67 -2.56
N PRO A 111 -9.12 35.55 -1.60
CA PRO A 111 -9.22 36.96 -1.89
C PRO A 111 -7.85 37.42 -2.36
N HIS A 112 -7.73 37.74 -3.64
CA HIS A 112 -6.61 38.50 -4.18
C HIS A 112 -6.56 39.82 -3.38
N LYS A 113 -5.77 39.86 -2.31
CA LYS A 113 -5.35 41.10 -1.68
C LYS A 113 -4.59 41.86 -2.75
N LYS A 114 -5.28 42.75 -3.47
CA LYS A 114 -4.65 43.82 -4.24
C LYS A 114 -3.79 44.59 -3.24
N MET A 115 -2.48 44.37 -3.27
CA MET A 115 -1.55 45.24 -2.58
C MET A 115 -1.62 46.59 -3.30
N ILE A 116 -2.40 47.50 -2.74
CA ILE A 116 -2.37 48.90 -3.15
C ILE A 116 -0.99 49.40 -2.69
N ARG A 117 -0.06 49.57 -3.64
CA ARG A 117 1.14 50.35 -3.40
C ARG A 117 0.69 51.78 -3.08
N ALA A 118 0.90 52.22 -1.85
CA ALA A 118 0.83 53.63 -1.52
C ALA A 118 1.93 54.36 -2.31
N VAL A 119 1.52 55.43 -2.99
CA VAL A 119 2.38 56.35 -3.75
C VAL A 119 3.06 57.31 -2.79
#